data_AF-A0A072USL2-F1
#
_entry.id   AF-A0A072USL2-F1
#
_cell.length_a   1.000
_cell.length_b   1.000
_cell.length_c   1.000
_cell.angle_alpha   90.00
_cell.angle_beta   90.00
_cell.angle_gamma   90.00
#
_symmetry.space_group_name_H-M   'P 1'
#
loop_
_entity.id
_entity.type
_entity.pdbx_description
1 polymer ?
#
loop_
_entity_poly.entity_id
_entity_poly.type
_entity_poly.pdbx_seq_one_letter_code
_entity_poly.pdbx_strand_id
1 'polypeptide(L)'
;MAQKLLNDSENDDNILKQLKDGTAKFEIVSSPVASVVSRFNRNSSLFGVGNCSTHFFARIGSSIGGQSTAMKKLERFSVQKVTGDGRCLFRALVKGMAHNKGMALNQREERENADELRMAVKEAICENVGDRKLYEEAIIAVTVDEPLQRYCRRIGQPDFWGGESELL
;
A
#
# COMPACT_ATOMS: atom_id res chain seq x y z
N MET A 1 -17.27 52.66 -4.47
CA MET A 1 -17.67 51.22 -4.45
C MET A 1 -16.50 50.27 -4.81
N ALA A 2 -15.23 50.71 -4.75
CA ALA A 2 -14.07 49.89 -5.12
C ALA A 2 -13.15 49.51 -3.94
N GLN A 3 -13.47 49.90 -2.71
CA GLN A 3 -12.62 49.63 -1.53
C GLN A 3 -13.05 48.40 -0.70
N LYS A 4 -14.16 47.73 -1.04
CA LYS A 4 -14.65 46.56 -0.28
C LYS A 4 -14.17 45.22 -0.84
N LEU A 5 -13.58 45.19 -2.05
CA LEU A 5 -13.20 43.95 -2.73
C LEU A 5 -11.69 43.62 -2.64
N LEU A 6 -10.87 44.48 -2.03
CA LEU A 6 -9.42 44.22 -1.87
C LEU A 6 -9.06 43.59 -0.51
N ASN A 7 -9.95 43.66 0.48
CA ASN A 7 -9.68 43.16 1.84
C ASN A 7 -9.97 41.66 2.03
N ASP A 8 -10.73 41.02 1.12
CA ASP A 8 -11.12 39.62 1.30
C ASP A 8 -10.02 38.65 0.83
N SER A 9 -9.26 38.99 -0.23
CA SER A 9 -8.20 38.12 -0.76
C SER A 9 -6.95 38.07 0.13
N GLU A 10 -6.59 39.19 0.76
CA GLU A 10 -5.41 39.28 1.64
C GLU A 10 -5.61 38.48 2.93
N ASN A 11 -6.88 38.28 3.33
CA ASN A 11 -7.25 37.56 4.54
C ASN A 11 -7.20 36.04 4.35
N ASP A 12 -7.60 35.55 3.17
CA ASP A 12 -7.54 34.12 2.84
C ASP A 12 -6.10 33.61 2.74
N ASP A 13 -5.21 34.39 2.13
CA ASP A 13 -3.78 34.05 2.04
C ASP A 13 -3.10 34.02 3.43
N ASN A 14 -3.52 34.92 4.33
CA ASN A 14 -3.05 34.94 5.71
C ASN A 14 -3.53 33.72 6.49
N ILE A 15 -4.80 33.33 6.32
CA ILE A 15 -5.37 32.11 6.93
C ILE A 15 -4.62 30.87 6.42
N LEU A 16 -4.39 30.74 5.12
CA LEU A 16 -3.65 29.63 4.53
C LEU A 16 -2.21 29.55 5.06
N LYS A 17 -1.56 30.70 5.25
CA LYS A 17 -0.24 30.78 5.85
C LYS A 17 -0.24 30.32 7.32
N GLN A 18 -1.22 30.75 8.12
CA GLN A 18 -1.36 30.31 9.51
C GLN A 18 -1.62 28.80 9.63
N LEU A 19 -2.40 28.23 8.70
CA LEU A 19 -2.62 26.78 8.61
C LEU A 19 -1.33 26.03 8.27
N LYS A 20 -0.57 26.53 7.30
CA LYS A 20 0.72 25.96 6.88
C LYS A 20 1.77 26.02 7.98
N ASP A 21 1.84 27.13 8.70
CA ASP A 21 2.82 27.37 9.76
C ASP A 21 2.36 26.78 11.12
N GLY A 22 1.18 26.15 11.18
CA GLY A 22 0.65 25.49 12.36
C GLY A 22 0.22 26.43 13.49
N THR A 23 -0.01 27.71 13.19
CA THR A 23 -0.34 28.76 14.17
C THR A 23 -1.82 29.11 14.22
N ALA A 24 -2.63 28.53 13.34
CA ALA A 24 -4.08 28.74 13.30
C ALA A 24 -4.76 28.26 14.60
N LYS A 25 -5.68 29.08 15.12
CA LYS A 25 -6.51 28.75 16.29
C LYS A 25 -7.92 28.39 15.86
N PHE A 26 -8.44 27.29 16.39
CA PHE A 26 -9.80 26.83 16.10
C PHE A 26 -10.66 26.93 17.37
N GLU A 27 -11.85 27.50 17.22
CA GLU A 27 -12.85 27.57 18.28
C GLU A 27 -14.03 26.67 17.91
N ILE A 28 -14.54 25.91 18.89
CA ILE A 28 -15.69 25.05 18.71
C ILE A 28 -16.95 25.91 18.82
N VAL A 29 -17.52 26.27 17.68
CA VAL A 29 -18.79 27.02 17.63
C VAL A 29 -19.92 26.10 18.08
N SER A 30 -20.66 26.52 19.11
CA SER A 30 -21.69 25.71 19.77
C SER A 30 -23.01 25.58 18.99
N SER A 31 -23.16 26.32 17.89
CA SER A 31 -24.36 26.30 17.04
C SER A 31 -24.04 25.89 15.61
N PRO A 32 -24.79 24.95 15.00
CA PRO A 32 -24.57 24.58 13.62
C PRO A 32 -24.83 25.77 12.70
N VAL A 33 -23.82 26.18 11.94
CA VAL A 33 -24.00 27.13 10.82
C VAL A 33 -24.83 26.41 9.76
N ALA A 34 -25.88 27.08 9.26
CA ALA A 34 -26.75 26.53 8.23
C ALA A 34 -25.90 26.04 7.05
N SER A 35 -25.75 24.71 6.95
CA SER A 35 -24.93 24.11 5.91
C SER A 35 -25.52 24.47 4.54
N VAL A 36 -24.66 24.56 3.53
CA VAL A 36 -25.05 24.65 2.12
C VAL A 36 -25.74 23.32 1.74
N VAL A 37 -26.98 23.14 2.18
CA VAL A 37 -27.80 21.97 1.88
C VAL A 37 -28.48 22.24 0.55
N SER A 38 -27.91 21.66 -0.51
CA SER A 38 -28.65 21.38 -1.73
C SER A 38 -29.97 20.70 -1.36
N ARG A 39 -31.08 21.26 -1.82
CA ARG A 39 -32.44 20.78 -1.61
C ARG A 39 -32.57 19.37 -2.15
N PHE A 40 -32.51 18.36 -1.29
CA PHE A 40 -32.99 17.03 -1.63
C PHE A 40 -34.10 16.60 -0.69
N ASN A 41 -35.07 15.96 -1.34
CA ASN A 41 -36.46 15.81 -1.00
C ASN A 41 -36.72 15.20 0.39
N ARG A 42 -37.69 15.76 1.10
CA ARG A 42 -38.26 15.18 2.33
C ARG A 42 -39.00 13.90 1.94
N ASN A 43 -38.69 12.78 2.60
CA ASN A 43 -39.65 11.78 3.11
C ASN A 43 -38.94 10.45 3.41
N SER A 44 -38.55 10.25 4.67
CA SER A 44 -38.62 8.96 5.36
C SER A 44 -38.18 9.15 6.81
N SER A 45 -39.18 9.34 7.69
CA SER A 45 -39.02 9.16 9.12
C SER A 45 -39.09 7.66 9.43
N LEU A 46 -38.16 7.11 10.21
CA LEU A 46 -38.46 6.01 11.13
C LEU A 46 -37.31 5.81 12.15
N PHE A 47 -37.67 5.92 13.45
CA PHE A 47 -36.92 5.62 14.68
C PHE A 47 -35.78 6.61 15.04
N GLY A 48 -35.65 7.19 16.23
CA GLY A 48 -36.23 6.98 17.55
C GLY A 48 -35.11 7.11 18.59
N VAL A 49 -35.33 7.96 19.61
CA VAL A 49 -34.58 8.09 20.88
C VAL A 49 -33.29 8.93 20.89
N GLY A 50 -33.27 9.88 21.84
CA GLY A 50 -32.07 10.20 22.60
C GLY A 50 -31.50 11.59 22.40
N ASN A 51 -31.87 12.52 23.27
CA ASN A 51 -31.19 13.79 23.44
C ASN A 51 -29.77 13.52 24.02
N CYS A 52 -28.80 13.24 23.17
CA CYS A 52 -27.40 13.14 23.55
C CYS A 52 -26.60 14.15 22.74
N SER A 53 -26.10 15.15 23.46
CA SER A 53 -25.02 16.03 23.01
C SER A 53 -23.81 15.16 22.70
N THR A 54 -23.68 14.78 21.44
CA THR A 54 -22.45 14.24 20.91
C THR A 54 -22.04 15.11 19.75
N HIS A 55 -21.18 16.07 20.06
CA HIS A 55 -20.42 16.83 19.08
C HIS A 55 -19.46 15.89 18.35
N PHE A 56 -19.99 15.14 17.39
CA PHE A 56 -19.19 14.44 16.41
C PHE A 56 -19.11 15.34 15.17
N PHE A 57 -17.92 15.88 14.89
CA PHE A 57 -17.63 16.55 13.61
C PHE A 57 -17.65 15.60 12.41
N ALA A 58 -17.86 14.31 12.62
CA ALA A 58 -17.98 13.32 11.57
C ALA A 58 -19.14 12.37 11.87
N ARG A 59 -20.25 12.55 11.16
CA ARG A 59 -21.24 11.48 11.00
C ARG A 59 -20.65 10.50 9.99
N ILE A 60 -20.28 9.31 10.43
CA ILE A 60 -20.00 8.20 9.49
C ILE A 60 -21.36 7.83 8.89
N GLY A 61 -21.67 8.42 7.73
CA GLY A 61 -22.85 8.02 6.96
C GLY A 61 -22.67 6.59 6.49
N SER A 62 -23.71 5.76 6.63
CA SER A 62 -23.75 4.47 5.96
C SER A 62 -23.49 4.68 4.47
N SER A 63 -22.47 4.00 3.95
CA SER A 63 -21.94 4.22 2.61
C SER A 63 -22.98 3.91 1.53
N ILE A 64 -23.79 4.91 1.16
CA ILE A 64 -24.50 4.93 -0.11
C ILE A 64 -23.52 5.47 -1.15
N GLY A 65 -22.83 4.54 -1.82
CA GLY A 65 -22.43 4.69 -3.22
C GLY A 65 -21.47 5.82 -3.61
N GLY A 66 -20.66 6.39 -2.71
CA GLY A 66 -19.72 7.46 -3.05
C GLY A 66 -18.37 7.29 -2.37
N GLN A 67 -17.45 6.54 -2.97
CA GLN A 67 -16.10 6.35 -2.44
C GLN A 67 -15.30 7.65 -2.60
N SER A 68 -14.89 8.27 -1.48
CA SER A 68 -13.91 9.35 -1.45
C SER A 68 -12.60 8.94 -2.13
N THR A 69 -12.07 9.80 -3.00
CA THR A 69 -10.82 9.59 -3.75
C THR A 69 -9.57 9.55 -2.86
N ALA A 70 -9.66 10.08 -1.63
CA ALA A 70 -8.55 10.14 -0.68
C ALA A 70 -8.28 8.82 0.08
N MET A 71 -9.11 7.78 -0.10
CA MET A 71 -8.88 6.44 0.45
C MET A 71 -8.70 5.36 -0.63
N LYS A 72 -8.39 5.76 -1.86
CA LYS A 72 -8.58 4.89 -3.03
C LYS A 72 -7.32 4.69 -3.88
N LYS A 73 -6.18 4.43 -3.25
CA LYS A 73 -5.33 3.35 -3.77
C LYS A 73 -5.80 2.05 -3.12
N LEU A 74 -7.00 1.62 -3.47
CA LEU A 74 -7.45 0.27 -3.14
C LEU A 74 -6.66 -0.66 -4.06
N GLU A 75 -5.49 -1.11 -3.60
CA GLU A 75 -4.76 -2.18 -4.26
C GLU A 75 -5.65 -3.42 -4.23
N ARG A 76 -6.28 -3.71 -5.38
CA ARG A 76 -7.14 -4.87 -5.53
C ARG A 76 -6.24 -6.07 -5.75
N PHE A 77 -5.99 -6.80 -4.68
CA PHE A 77 -5.25 -8.05 -4.75
C PHE A 77 -6.20 -9.20 -5.07
N SER A 78 -5.73 -10.12 -5.92
CA SER A 78 -6.33 -11.43 -6.09
C SER A 78 -5.34 -12.48 -5.57
N VAL A 79 -5.81 -13.41 -4.75
CA VAL A 79 -4.95 -14.43 -4.16
C VAL A 79 -4.81 -15.59 -5.15
N GLN A 80 -3.58 -15.83 -5.59
CA GLN A 80 -3.21 -16.96 -6.44
C GLN A 80 -2.48 -18.01 -5.60
N LYS A 81 -3.00 -19.24 -5.54
CA LYS A 81 -2.37 -20.31 -4.78
C LYS A 81 -1.12 -20.83 -5.48
N VAL A 82 -0.10 -21.17 -4.71
CA VAL A 82 1.14 -21.83 -5.15
C VAL A 82 1.29 -23.18 -4.46
N THR A 83 2.06 -24.08 -5.07
CA THR A 83 2.37 -25.38 -4.44
C THR A 83 3.36 -25.18 -3.28
N GLY A 84 3.11 -25.84 -2.14
CA GLY A 84 3.98 -25.81 -0.96
C GLY A 84 5.06 -26.90 -0.97
N ASP A 85 5.92 -26.91 -1.99
CA ASP A 85 6.98 -27.93 -2.19
C ASP A 85 8.40 -27.36 -1.94
N GLY A 86 8.50 -26.36 -1.07
CA GLY A 86 9.74 -25.64 -0.75
C GLY A 86 10.09 -24.51 -1.74
N ARG A 87 9.51 -24.49 -2.94
CA ARG A 87 9.75 -23.46 -3.96
C ARG A 87 8.72 -22.33 -3.94
N CYS A 88 7.95 -22.20 -2.86
CA CYS A 88 6.74 -21.38 -2.83
C CYS A 88 7.01 -19.89 -3.14
N LEU A 89 8.13 -19.32 -2.66
CA LEU A 89 8.54 -17.95 -2.99
C LEU A 89 8.77 -17.79 -4.49
N PHE A 90 9.66 -18.60 -5.06
CA PHE A 90 10.01 -18.53 -6.48
C PHE A 90 8.81 -18.81 -7.39
N ARG A 91 7.96 -19.79 -7.03
CA ARG A 91 6.69 -20.06 -7.71
C ARG A 91 5.76 -18.84 -7.69
N ALA A 92 5.65 -18.14 -6.55
CA ALA A 92 4.82 -16.95 -6.44
C ALA A 92 5.33 -15.81 -7.35
N LEU A 93 6.64 -15.58 -7.38
CA LEU A 93 7.27 -14.60 -8.27
C LEU A 93 7.01 -14.94 -9.74
N VAL A 94 7.27 -16.19 -10.13
CA VAL A 94 7.06 -16.66 -11.51
C VAL A 94 5.60 -16.50 -11.94
N LYS A 95 4.64 -16.86 -11.09
CA LYS A 95 3.21 -16.63 -11.38
C LYS A 95 2.87 -15.16 -11.50
N GLY A 96 3.40 -14.32 -10.61
CA GLY A 96 3.21 -12.87 -10.67
C GLY A 96 3.76 -12.27 -11.96
N MET A 97 4.97 -12.67 -12.37
CA MET A 97 5.59 -12.24 -13.63
C MET A 97 4.79 -12.70 -14.85
N ALA A 98 4.32 -13.95 -14.87
CA ALA A 98 3.48 -14.46 -15.93
C ALA A 98 2.14 -13.71 -16.00
N HIS A 99 1.51 -13.46 -14.86
CA HIS A 99 0.28 -12.68 -14.76
C HIS A 99 0.46 -11.25 -15.30
N ASN A 100 1.58 -10.59 -14.97
CA ASN A 100 1.90 -9.25 -15.51
C ASN A 100 2.06 -9.25 -17.04
N LYS A 101 2.42 -10.39 -17.63
CA LYS A 101 2.51 -10.59 -19.09
C LYS A 101 1.22 -11.12 -19.72
N GLY A 102 0.14 -11.30 -18.94
CA GLY A 102 -1.11 -11.90 -19.42
C GLY A 102 -0.98 -13.39 -19.77
N MET A 103 0.03 -14.08 -19.25
CA MET A 103 0.29 -15.49 -19.49
C MET A 103 -0.20 -16.34 -18.32
N ALA A 104 -0.76 -17.51 -18.63
CA ALA A 104 -1.05 -18.54 -17.64
C ALA A 104 0.02 -19.63 -17.71
N LEU A 105 0.49 -20.08 -16.55
CA LEU A 105 1.45 -21.18 -16.44
C LEU A 105 0.76 -22.44 -15.93
N ASN A 106 1.13 -23.59 -16.47
CA ASN A 106 0.79 -24.87 -15.88
C ASN A 106 1.72 -25.20 -14.69
N GLN A 107 1.39 -26.22 -13.89
CA GLN A 107 2.14 -26.56 -12.69
C GLN A 107 3.61 -26.97 -12.96
N ARG A 108 3.88 -27.53 -14.14
CA ARG A 108 5.21 -27.96 -14.57
C ARG A 108 6.07 -26.76 -14.96
N GLU A 109 5.54 -25.87 -15.78
CA GLU A 109 6.19 -24.61 -16.16
C GLU A 109 6.45 -23.73 -14.94
N GLU A 110 5.48 -23.63 -14.02
CA GLU A 110 5.64 -22.91 -12.75
C GLU A 110 6.85 -23.43 -11.95
N ARG A 111 7.03 -24.75 -11.92
CA ARG A 111 8.15 -25.41 -11.23
C ARG A 111 9.48 -25.18 -11.93
N GLU A 112 9.53 -25.41 -13.25
CA GLU A 112 10.75 -25.30 -14.05
C GLU A 112 11.27 -23.86 -14.06
N ASN A 113 10.40 -22.88 -14.28
CA ASN A 113 10.73 -21.46 -14.23
C ASN A 113 11.13 -21.02 -12.81
N ALA A 114 10.55 -21.61 -11.76
CA ALA A 114 10.93 -21.31 -10.38
C ALA A 114 12.32 -21.85 -10.04
N ASP A 115 12.67 -23.04 -10.51
CA ASP A 115 14.01 -23.61 -10.37
C ASP A 115 15.04 -22.79 -11.17
N GLU A 116 14.69 -22.32 -12.37
CA GLU A 116 15.55 -21.42 -13.17
C GLU A 116 15.78 -20.08 -12.44
N LEU A 117 14.72 -19.43 -11.95
CA LEU A 117 14.82 -18.19 -11.20
C LEU A 117 15.69 -18.35 -9.94
N ARG A 118 15.53 -19.46 -9.21
CA ARG A 118 16.36 -19.78 -8.04
C ARG A 118 17.83 -19.93 -8.40
N MET A 119 18.14 -20.56 -9.52
CA MET A 119 19.52 -20.70 -10.00
C MET A 119 20.11 -19.36 -10.44
N ALA A 120 19.31 -18.46 -11.03
CA ALA A 120 19.74 -17.10 -11.34
C ALA A 120 20.08 -16.29 -10.07
N VAL A 121 19.29 -16.41 -9.00
CA VAL A 121 19.59 -15.78 -7.71
C VAL A 121 20.89 -16.33 -7.11
N LYS A 122 21.10 -17.65 -7.19
CA LYS A 122 22.37 -18.26 -6.78
C LYS A 122 23.54 -17.67 -7.54
N GLU A 123 23.45 -17.58 -8.87
CA GLU A 123 24.52 -17.02 -9.71
C GLU A 123 24.85 -15.58 -9.32
N ALA A 124 23.81 -14.74 -9.16
CA ALA A 124 23.95 -13.34 -8.77
C ALA A 124 24.66 -13.15 -7.42
N ILE A 125 24.28 -13.92 -6.40
CA ILE A 125 24.81 -13.77 -5.04
C ILE A 125 26.17 -14.48 -4.87
N CYS A 126 26.33 -15.67 -5.46
CA CYS A 126 27.45 -16.56 -5.14
C CYS A 126 28.64 -16.45 -6.10
N GLU A 127 28.38 -16.33 -7.40
CA GLU A 127 29.39 -16.58 -8.45
C GLU A 127 29.98 -15.27 -8.98
N ASN A 128 29.17 -14.20 -9.09
CA ASN A 128 29.63 -12.91 -9.62
C ASN A 128 30.23 -12.00 -8.55
N VAL A 129 31.54 -12.15 -8.30
CA VAL A 129 32.30 -11.32 -7.33
C VAL A 129 32.20 -9.82 -7.66
N GLY A 130 32.12 -9.46 -8.94
CA GLY A 130 31.98 -8.07 -9.40
C GLY A 130 30.64 -7.43 -9.04
N ASP A 131 29.56 -8.24 -9.03
CA ASP A 131 28.19 -7.78 -8.82
C ASP A 131 27.79 -7.79 -7.34
N ARG A 132 28.66 -8.27 -6.44
CA ARG A 132 28.40 -8.29 -5.00
C ARG A 132 28.08 -6.92 -4.41
N LYS A 133 28.56 -5.84 -5.04
CA LYS A 133 28.23 -4.47 -4.64
C LYS A 133 26.78 -4.10 -4.95
N LEU A 134 26.19 -4.68 -5.99
CA LEU A 134 24.78 -4.45 -6.35
C LEU A 134 23.85 -5.15 -5.36
N TYR A 135 24.27 -6.29 -4.82
CA TYR A 135 23.50 -7.14 -3.91
C TYR A 135 24.05 -7.13 -2.48
N GLU A 136 24.65 -6.00 -2.05
CA GLU A 136 25.25 -5.88 -0.71
C GLU A 136 24.21 -6.13 0.38
N GLU A 137 22.99 -5.58 0.23
CA GLU A 137 21.89 -5.78 1.16
C GLU A 137 21.49 -7.26 1.28
N ALA A 138 21.38 -7.97 0.14
CA ALA A 138 21.11 -9.40 0.11
C ALA A 138 22.21 -10.21 0.80
N ILE A 139 23.48 -9.89 0.54
CA ILE A 139 24.62 -10.59 1.14
C ILE A 139 24.65 -10.37 2.65
N ILE A 140 24.38 -9.15 3.11
CA ILE A 140 24.29 -8.85 4.55
C ILE A 140 23.14 -9.66 5.16
N ALA A 141 21.95 -9.64 4.56
CA ALA A 141 20.81 -10.39 5.05
C ALA A 141 21.11 -11.89 5.17
N VAL A 142 21.72 -12.50 4.14
CA VAL A 142 22.16 -13.91 4.18
C VAL A 142 23.18 -14.17 5.28
N THR A 143 24.19 -13.30 5.40
CA THR A 143 25.34 -13.53 6.30
C THR A 143 25.03 -13.31 7.78
N VAL A 144 23.94 -12.63 8.10
CA VAL A 144 23.40 -12.56 9.47
C VAL A 144 22.95 -13.95 9.95
N ASP A 145 22.34 -14.75 9.09
CA ASP A 145 21.81 -16.07 9.45
C ASP A 145 22.83 -17.19 9.30
N GLU A 146 23.59 -17.21 8.20
CA GLU A 146 24.59 -18.23 7.93
C GLU A 146 25.76 -17.75 7.05
N PRO A 147 26.95 -18.39 7.12
CA PRO A 147 28.04 -18.04 6.22
C PRO A 147 27.64 -18.18 4.75
N LEU A 148 28.02 -17.20 3.91
CA LEU A 148 27.64 -17.15 2.49
C LEU A 148 27.93 -18.46 1.73
N GLN A 149 29.04 -19.13 2.04
CA GLN A 149 29.38 -20.42 1.42
C GLN A 149 28.36 -21.53 1.72
N ARG A 150 27.77 -21.52 2.92
CA ARG A 150 26.74 -22.48 3.31
C ARG A 150 25.43 -22.19 2.58
N TYR A 151 25.04 -20.93 2.53
CA TYR A 151 23.90 -20.46 1.74
C TYR A 151 24.02 -20.88 0.27
N CYS A 152 25.15 -20.62 -0.36
CA CYS A 152 25.39 -20.94 -1.78
C CYS A 152 25.28 -22.43 -2.12
N ARG A 153 25.53 -23.31 -1.15
CA ARG A 153 25.28 -24.76 -1.30
C ARG A 153 23.80 -25.10 -1.18
N ARG A 154 23.10 -24.46 -0.24
CA ARG A 154 21.69 -24.74 0.07
C ARG A 154 20.74 -24.18 -0.98
N ILE A 155 20.95 -22.95 -1.45
CA ILE A 155 20.09 -22.33 -2.46
C ILE A 155 20.04 -23.15 -3.75
N GLY A 156 21.06 -23.96 -4.04
CA GLY A 156 21.08 -24.90 -5.15
C GLY A 156 20.14 -26.10 -5.00
N GLN A 157 19.67 -26.40 -3.79
CA GLN A 157 18.79 -27.54 -3.53
C GLN A 157 17.34 -27.22 -3.93
N PRO A 158 16.60 -28.18 -4.51
CA PRO A 158 15.25 -27.90 -5.00
C PRO A 158 14.21 -27.69 -3.89
N ASP A 159 14.50 -28.13 -2.67
CA ASP A 159 13.68 -27.96 -1.46
C ASP A 159 14.09 -26.72 -0.63
N PHE A 160 14.94 -25.85 -1.18
CA PHE A 160 15.36 -24.61 -0.54
C PHE A 160 14.21 -23.60 -0.42
N TRP A 161 13.98 -23.11 0.79
CA TRP A 161 12.96 -22.10 1.08
C TRP A 161 13.61 -20.72 1.01
N GLY A 162 13.27 -19.94 -0.01
CA GLY A 162 13.68 -18.54 -0.10
C GLY A 162 12.85 -17.64 0.83
N GLY A 163 13.35 -16.43 1.07
CA GLY A 163 12.72 -15.40 1.88
C GLY A 163 12.99 -13.99 1.36
N GLU A 164 13.27 -13.08 2.28
CA GLU A 164 13.50 -11.67 1.99
C GLU A 164 14.84 -11.44 1.28
N SER A 165 15.88 -12.19 1.65
CA SER A 165 17.23 -12.08 1.08
C SER A 165 17.29 -12.24 -0.44
N GLU A 166 16.43 -13.08 -1.01
CA GLU A 166 16.37 -13.34 -2.45
C GLU A 166 15.58 -12.28 -3.23
N LEU A 167 14.94 -11.33 -2.54
CA LEU A 167 14.16 -10.24 -3.12
C LEU A 167 14.91 -8.89 -3.13
N LEU A 168 16.06 -8.82 -2.46
CA LEU A 168 16.93 -7.63 -2.36
C LEU A 168 17.95 -7.62 -3.51
#